data_AF-A0A821Z223-F1
#
_entry.id   AF-A0A821Z223-F1
#
_cell.length_a   1.000
_cell.length_b   1.000
_cell.length_c   1.000
_cell.angle_alpha   90.00
_cell.angle_beta   90.00
_cell.angle_gamma   90.00
#
_symmetry.space_group_name_H-M   'P 1'
#
loop_
_entity.id
_entity.type
_entity.pdbx_description
1 polymer ?
#
loop_
_entity_poly.entity_id
_entity_poly.type
_entity_poly.pdbx_seq_one_letter_code
_entity_poly.pdbx_strand_id
1 'polypeptide(L)'
;MHAVFRIGDIQKLDNNRPLYQVNLKLTSDDDPQLRQLTNRLREEIADSTGWTRLGKMLLKLDQLDKAEELFTAQLEQTSDESDKAFIYNELGRLKSDQG
;
A
#
# COMPACT_ATOMS: atom_id res chain seq x y z
N MET A 1 -14.81 -9.19 7.43
CA MET A 1 -14.83 -7.72 7.35
C MET A 1 -14.12 -7.21 8.60
N HIS A 2 -12.91 -6.67 8.46
CA HIS A 2 -12.16 -6.15 9.61
C HIS A 2 -12.59 -4.70 9.87
N ALA A 3 -12.83 -4.35 11.13
CA ALA A 3 -13.13 -2.98 11.51
C ALA A 3 -11.85 -2.14 11.44
N VAL A 4 -11.86 -1.10 10.60
CA VAL A 4 -10.76 -0.14 10.50
C VAL A 4 -11.11 1.08 11.34
N PHE A 5 -10.16 1.53 12.16
CA PHE A 5 -10.32 2.71 12.98
C PHE A 5 -9.23 3.71 12.62
N ARG A 6 -9.60 4.98 12.53
CA ARG A 6 -8.63 6.08 12.46
C ARG A 6 -8.53 6.81 13.78
N ILE A 7 -7.40 7.48 14.00
CA ILE A 7 -7.24 8.38 15.13
C ILE A 7 -8.15 9.59 14.91
N GLY A 8 -9.06 9.82 15.85
CA GLY A 8 -9.91 11.00 15.89
C GLY A 8 -9.16 12.16 16.55
N ASP A 9 -8.69 11.93 17.76
CA ASP A 9 -7.96 12.90 18.56
C ASP A 9 -7.05 12.21 19.59
N ILE A 10 -6.00 12.93 19.97
CA ILE A 10 -5.04 12.53 20.99
C ILE A 10 -5.03 13.63 22.04
N GLN A 11 -5.33 13.28 23.28
CA GLN A 11 -5.39 14.21 24.40
C GLN A 11 -4.41 13.79 25.47
N LYS A 12 -3.66 14.74 26.02
CA LYS A 12 -2.82 14.48 27.20
C LYS A 12 -3.72 14.55 28.44
N LEU A 13 -3.71 13.51 29.28
CA LEU A 13 -4.58 13.40 30.45
C LEU A 13 -4.02 14.10 31.69
N ASP A 14 -2.70 14.24 31.77
CA ASP A 14 -2.00 14.86 32.89
C ASP A 14 -0.80 15.65 32.36
N ASN A 15 -0.57 16.87 32.85
CA ASN A 15 0.57 17.66 32.45
C ASN A 15 1.88 17.14 33.05
N ASN A 16 1.83 16.50 34.23
CA ASN A 16 2.99 16.02 34.98
C ASN A 16 3.38 14.58 34.63
N ARG A 17 2.57 13.86 33.85
CA ARG A 17 2.85 12.48 33.44
C ARG A 17 2.67 12.34 31.93
N PRO A 18 3.47 11.50 31.25
CA PRO A 18 3.31 11.27 29.82
C PRO A 18 2.14 10.30 29.52
N LEU A 19 0.94 10.62 30.03
CA LEU A 19 -0.26 9.82 29.82
C LEU A 19 -1.16 10.47 28.77
N TYR A 20 -1.53 9.70 27.75
CA TYR A 20 -2.32 10.15 26.62
C TYR A 20 -3.54 9.25 26.41
N GLN A 21 -4.68 9.86 26.13
CA GLN A 21 -5.88 9.19 25.62
C GLN A 21 -5.94 9.36 24.11
N VAL A 22 -6.11 8.25 23.41
CA VAL A 22 -6.28 8.23 21.95
C VAL A 22 -7.71 7.79 21.66
N ASN A 23 -8.50 8.69 21.10
CA ASN A 23 -9.88 8.40 20.72
C ASN A 23 -9.90 7.90 19.28
N LEU A 24 -10.33 6.65 19.09
CA LEU A 24 -10.43 6.01 17.79
C LEU A 24 -11.85 6.15 17.23
N LYS A 25 -11.96 6.35 15.91
CA LYS A 25 -13.23 6.43 15.19
C LYS A 25 -13.32 5.31 14.17
N LEU A 26 -14.39 4.53 14.23
CA LEU A 26 -14.70 3.53 13.21
C LEU A 26 -14.89 4.23 11.87
N THR A 27 -14.19 3.78 10.84
CA THR A 27 -14.31 4.33 9.49
C THR A 27 -15.53 3.76 8.78
N SER A 28 -16.10 4.54 7.85
CA SER A 28 -17.06 4.09 6.85
C SER A 28 -16.49 4.30 5.44
N ASP A 29 -17.17 3.78 4.42
CA ASP A 29 -16.78 3.97 3.02
C ASP A 29 -16.74 5.46 2.61
N ASP A 30 -17.50 6.31 3.30
CA ASP A 30 -17.55 7.75 3.09
C ASP A 30 -16.53 8.55 3.94
N ASP A 31 -15.67 7.88 4.72
CA ASP A 31 -14.70 8.56 5.56
C ASP A 31 -13.74 9.43 4.71
N PRO A 32 -13.65 10.75 4.99
CA PRO A 32 -12.91 11.67 4.13
C PRO A 32 -11.40 11.42 4.16
N GLN A 33 -10.85 10.93 5.27
CA GLN A 33 -9.42 10.62 5.35
C GLN A 33 -9.12 9.32 4.60
N LEU A 34 -9.99 8.33 4.69
CA LEU A 34 -9.86 7.10 3.90
C LEU A 34 -9.98 7.40 2.39
N ARG A 35 -10.91 8.27 1.99
CA ARG A 35 -11.04 8.74 0.60
C ARG A 35 -9.79 9.47 0.14
N GLN A 36 -9.24 10.36 0.96
CA GLN A 36 -8.01 11.09 0.64
C GLN A 36 -6.81 10.15 0.47
N LEU A 37 -6.64 9.18 1.38
CA LEU A 37 -5.60 8.16 1.28
C LEU A 37 -5.74 7.36 -0.02
N THR A 38 -6.96 6.90 -0.33
CA THR A 38 -7.22 6.11 -1.54
C THR A 38 -6.96 6.92 -2.81
N ASN A 39 -7.32 8.20 -2.84
CA ASN A 39 -7.02 9.08 -3.97
C ASN A 39 -5.52 9.28 -4.13
N ARG A 40 -4.79 9.48 -3.03
CA ARG A 40 -3.34 9.62 -3.08
C ARG A 40 -2.66 8.36 -3.63
N LEU A 41 -3.10 7.18 -3.19
CA LEU A 41 -2.60 5.91 -3.72
C LEU A 41 -2.85 5.79 -5.24
N ARG A 42 -4.03 6.21 -5.73
CA ARG A 42 -4.34 6.21 -7.16
C ARG A 42 -3.42 7.14 -7.97
N GLU A 43 -3.12 8.33 -7.44
CA GLU A 43 -2.19 9.27 -8.08
C GLU A 43 -0.77 8.69 -8.17
N GLU A 44 -0.30 8.04 -7.11
CA GLU A 44 1.06 7.50 -7.04
C GLU A 44 1.31 6.32 -7.99
N ILE A 45 0.25 5.63 -8.43
CA ILE A 45 0.34 4.51 -9.38
C ILE A 45 -0.23 4.87 -10.77
N ALA A 46 -0.60 6.13 -10.99
CA ALA A 46 -1.30 6.56 -12.21
C ALA A 46 -0.47 6.39 -13.48
N ASP A 47 0.87 6.43 -13.35
CA ASP A 47 1.85 6.30 -14.44
C ASP A 47 1.92 4.90 -15.07
N SER A 48 1.30 3.90 -14.43
CA SER A 48 1.30 2.50 -14.86
C SER A 48 -0.10 2.07 -15.27
N THR A 49 -0.23 0.99 -16.03
CA THR A 49 -1.53 0.42 -16.43
C THR A 49 -1.53 -1.10 -16.28
N GLY A 50 -2.70 -1.74 -16.41
CA GLY A 50 -2.84 -3.19 -16.39
C GLY A 50 -2.24 -3.85 -15.14
N TRP A 51 -1.53 -4.96 -15.35
CA TRP A 51 -0.88 -5.75 -14.30
C TRP A 51 0.23 -4.97 -13.58
N THR A 52 0.97 -4.11 -14.29
CA THR A 52 1.99 -3.25 -13.67
C THR A 52 1.38 -2.34 -12.62
N ARG A 53 0.20 -1.75 -12.90
CA ARG A 53 -0.51 -0.92 -11.90
C ARG A 53 -0.96 -1.75 -10.70
N LEU A 54 -1.41 -2.98 -10.92
CA LEU A 54 -1.77 -3.88 -9.83
C LEU A 54 -0.57 -4.24 -8.96
N GLY A 55 0.58 -4.57 -9.56
CA GLY A 55 1.82 -4.85 -8.85
C GLY A 55 2.26 -3.66 -7.98
N LYS A 56 2.32 -2.45 -8.56
CA LYS A 56 2.62 -1.23 -7.81
C LYS A 56 1.62 -0.97 -6.66
N MET A 57 0.33 -1.26 -6.86
CA MET A 57 -0.68 -1.15 -5.81
C MET A 57 -0.42 -2.13 -4.67
N LEU A 58 -0.07 -3.38 -4.98
CA LEU A 58 0.26 -4.40 -3.96
C LEU A 58 1.49 -3.98 -3.13
N LEU A 59 2.52 -3.44 -3.78
CA LEU A 59 3.69 -2.87 -3.10
C LEU A 59 3.30 -1.72 -2.16
N LYS A 60 2.44 -0.78 -2.61
CA LYS A 60 1.95 0.33 -1.77
C LYS A 60 1.15 -0.12 -0.54
N LEU A 61 0.52 -1.28 -0.63
CA LEU A 61 -0.24 -1.91 0.46
C LEU A 61 0.60 -2.87 1.31
N ASP A 62 1.92 -2.90 1.09
CA ASP A 62 2.87 -3.80 1.77
C ASP A 62 2.49 -5.29 1.62
N GLN A 63 1.83 -5.63 0.52
CA GLN A 63 1.45 -7.01 0.17
C GLN A 63 2.58 -7.65 -0.66
N LEU A 64 3.79 -7.70 -0.11
CA LEU A 64 5.01 -8.08 -0.83
C LEU A 64 4.91 -9.48 -1.45
N ASP A 65 4.42 -10.47 -0.70
CA ASP A 65 4.27 -11.85 -1.20
C ASP A 65 3.36 -11.93 -2.43
N LYS A 66 2.25 -11.17 -2.43
CA LYS A 66 1.30 -11.13 -3.55
C LYS A 66 1.87 -10.38 -4.74
N ALA A 67 2.63 -9.32 -4.50
CA ALA A 67 3.32 -8.59 -5.56
C ALA A 67 4.35 -9.50 -6.24
N GLU A 68 5.10 -10.29 -5.46
CA GLU A 68 6.07 -11.26 -5.97
C GLU A 68 5.41 -12.36 -6.79
N GLU A 69 4.29 -12.93 -6.31
CA GLU A 69 3.50 -13.92 -7.04
C GLU A 69 3.04 -13.35 -8.40
N LEU A 70 2.50 -12.12 -8.40
CA LEU A 70 2.03 -11.47 -9.61
C LEU A 70 3.16 -11.24 -10.62
N PHE A 71 4.29 -10.70 -10.19
CA PHE A 71 5.41 -10.40 -11.07
C PHE A 71 6.06 -11.68 -11.61
N THR A 72 6.20 -12.71 -10.78
CA THR A 72 6.67 -14.04 -11.22
C THR A 72 5.74 -14.62 -12.28
N ALA A 73 4.43 -14.59 -12.05
CA ALA A 73 3.44 -15.09 -13.00
C ALA A 73 3.45 -14.30 -14.34
N GLN A 74 3.69 -12.98 -14.30
CA GLN A 74 3.88 -12.20 -15.53
C GLN A 74 5.17 -12.59 -16.25
N LEU A 75 6.26 -12.80 -15.52
CA LEU A 75 7.56 -13.15 -16.09
C LEU A 75 7.49 -14.45 -16.91
N GLU A 76 6.74 -15.44 -16.42
CA GLU A 76 6.53 -16.73 -17.10
C GLU A 76 5.72 -16.60 -18.41
N GLN A 77 4.85 -15.60 -18.50
CA GLN A 77 3.93 -15.41 -19.63
C GLN A 77 4.45 -14.42 -20.68
N THR A 78 5.41 -13.57 -20.32
CA THR A 78 5.94 -12.54 -21.19
C THR A 78 7.07 -13.07 -22.06
N SER A 79 6.96 -12.90 -23.39
CA SER A 79 8.05 -13.17 -24.33
C SER A 79 8.88 -11.94 -24.69
N ASP A 80 8.39 -10.73 -24.40
CA ASP A 80 9.07 -9.47 -24.69
C ASP A 80 10.20 -9.19 -23.67
N GLU A 81 11.41 -8.96 -24.18
CA GLU A 81 12.58 -8.76 -23.32
C GLU A 81 12.55 -7.42 -22.57
N SER A 82 11.90 -6.39 -23.10
CA SER A 82 11.77 -5.10 -22.43
C SER A 82 10.85 -5.21 -21.22
N ASP A 83 9.73 -5.92 -21.39
CA ASP A 83 8.80 -6.22 -20.31
C ASP A 83 9.45 -7.11 -19.24
N LYS A 84 10.24 -8.13 -19.63
CA LYS A 84 11.02 -8.93 -18.68
C LYS A 84 12.01 -8.08 -17.89
N ALA A 85 12.73 -7.18 -18.55
CA ALA A 85 13.69 -6.29 -17.89
C ALA A 85 12.99 -5.39 -16.85
N PHE A 86 11.81 -4.88 -17.18
CA PHE A 86 10.97 -4.15 -16.24
C PHE A 86 10.55 -5.03 -15.05
N ILE A 87 10.04 -6.24 -15.29
CA ILE A 87 9.60 -7.16 -14.24
C ILE A 87 10.76 -7.55 -13.31
N TYR A 88 11.94 -7.85 -13.85
CA TYR A 88 13.14 -8.12 -13.04
C TYR A 88 13.54 -6.92 -12.19
N ASN A 89 13.39 -5.69 -12.70
CA ASN A 89 13.67 -4.49 -11.89
C ASN A 89 12.73 -4.38 -10.69
N GLU A 90 11.43 -4.61 -10.90
CA GLU A 90 10.43 -4.56 -9.82
C GLU A 90 10.62 -5.69 -8.81
N LEU A 91 10.94 -6.91 -9.26
CA LEU A 91 11.31 -8.02 -8.36
C LEU A 91 12.56 -7.70 -7.54
N GLY A 92 13.58 -7.08 -8.15
CA GLY A 92 14.78 -6.65 -7.42
C GLY A 92 14.49 -5.62 -6.34
N ARG A 93 13.63 -4.63 -6.64
CA ARG A 93 13.15 -3.64 -5.65
C ARG A 93 12.39 -4.32 -4.52
N LEU A 94 11.46 -5.21 -4.86
CA LEU A 94 10.69 -5.98 -3.89
C LEU A 94 11.61 -6.78 -2.95
N LYS A 95 12.62 -7.46 -3.47
CA LYS A 95 13.60 -8.20 -2.63
C LYS A 95 14.41 -7.26 -1.73
N SER A 96 14.76 -6.08 -2.21
CA SER A 96 15.41 -5.07 -1.36
C SER A 96 14.49 -4.59 -0.23
N ASP A 97 13.18 -4.52 -0.45
CA ASP A 97 12.19 -4.13 0.58
C ASP A 97 11.96 -5.26 1.60
N GLN A 98 12.17 -6.52 1.21
CA GLN A 98 12.07 -7.70 2.09
C GLN A 98 13.29 -7.88 3.02
N GLY A 99 14.45 -7.29 2.70
CA GLY A 99 15.69 -7.34 3.50
C GLY A 99 16.73 -8.32 2.99
#